data_AF-A0AAJ8MJF4-F1
#
_entry.id   AF-A0AAJ8MJF4-F1
#
_cell.length_a   1.000
_cell.length_b   1.000
_cell.length_c   1.000
_cell.angle_alpha   90.00
_cell.angle_beta   90.00
_cell.angle_gamma   90.00
#
_symmetry.space_group_name_H-M   'P 1'
#
loop_
_entity.id
_entity.type
_entity.pdbx_description
1 polymer ?
#
loop_
_entity_poly.entity_id
_entity_poly.type
_entity_poly.pdbx_seq_one_letter_code
_entity_poly.pdbx_strand_id
1 'polypeptide(L)'
;MSSRPSTSSTHLPIPPSIPPALHALANPPPALIDAQLPNYLLPNVLDLLRDSSRHVIRRKRAQEDSLRAEGLLPPLSSLSSLSLEKGQGKGKGKQVLTEQEEEEEQNKLVEQEVAQKVERVGWMVGGYIAEKLTLARPPLASHLDIIKFICKDLFLYVYSKQIDNLRTNHRGIFVLQSHSFPPLILLSSYKGSSHDIEAAKSHLLFPQALIQGALVRLGMQAVVTAESSGLPQCTFQIRTIKPTTPNPSTPSTAGPNQQQQSLQARGGSTNPPSGMRSSTSTGLGIGQAGV
;
A
#
# COMPACT_ATOMS: atom_id res chain seq x y z
N MET A 1 -49.74 5.85 54.13
CA MET A 1 -48.64 5.85 53.13
C MET A 1 -48.82 4.62 52.26
N SER A 2 -48.67 4.73 50.94
CA SER A 2 -48.96 3.62 50.01
C SER A 2 -47.66 2.98 49.51
N SER A 3 -47.50 1.67 49.75
CA SER A 3 -46.41 0.88 49.21
C SER A 3 -46.71 0.48 47.76
N ARG A 4 -45.77 0.78 46.84
CA ARG A 4 -45.75 0.19 45.49
C ARG A 4 -44.82 -1.04 45.51
N PRO A 5 -45.23 -2.19 44.94
CA PRO A 5 -44.29 -3.28 44.66
C PRO A 5 -43.39 -2.88 43.48
N SER A 6 -42.08 -3.15 43.59
CA SER A 6 -41.12 -2.91 42.51
C SER A 6 -41.22 -4.01 41.46
N THR A 7 -41.61 -3.65 40.23
CA THR A 7 -41.63 -4.58 39.10
C THR A 7 -40.21 -4.79 38.55
N SER A 8 -39.46 -5.74 39.11
CA SER A 8 -38.17 -6.17 38.56
C SER A 8 -38.36 -6.85 37.20
N SER A 9 -38.02 -6.13 36.13
CA SER A 9 -38.02 -6.66 34.76
C SER A 9 -36.87 -7.66 34.58
N THR A 10 -37.15 -8.95 34.79
CA THR A 10 -36.21 -10.04 34.51
C THR A 10 -36.14 -10.26 32.99
N HIS A 11 -35.37 -9.41 32.29
CA HIS A 11 -35.05 -9.61 30.88
C HIS A 11 -34.12 -10.83 30.73
N LEU A 12 -34.71 -12.02 30.60
CA LEU A 12 -33.97 -13.25 30.28
C LEU A 12 -33.15 -13.03 29.00
N PRO A 13 -31.87 -13.47 28.95
CA PRO A 13 -31.09 -13.39 27.73
C PRO A 13 -31.73 -14.27 26.65
N ILE A 14 -31.97 -13.68 25.48
CA ILE A 14 -32.51 -14.39 24.32
C ILE A 14 -31.49 -15.50 23.97
N PRO A 15 -31.88 -16.79 23.92
CA PRO A 15 -30.96 -17.85 23.56
C PRO A 15 -30.48 -17.65 22.12
N PRO A 16 -29.20 -17.96 21.80
CA PRO A 16 -28.69 -17.79 20.45
C PRO A 16 -29.52 -18.64 19.47
N SER A 17 -29.98 -18.02 18.38
CA SER A 17 -30.79 -18.66 17.35
C SER A 17 -30.06 -19.75 16.55
N ILE A 18 -28.75 -19.88 16.75
CA ILE A 18 -27.87 -20.88 16.14
C ILE A 18 -27.39 -21.82 17.26
N PRO A 19 -27.63 -23.14 17.15
CA PRO A 19 -27.10 -24.14 18.08
C PRO A 19 -25.58 -23.99 18.29
N PRO A 20 -25.06 -24.10 19.53
CA PRO A 20 -23.63 -23.89 19.82
C PRO A 20 -22.67 -24.72 18.96
N ALA A 21 -23.06 -25.95 18.58
CA ALA A 21 -22.27 -26.79 17.69
C ALA A 21 -22.12 -26.19 16.27
N LEU A 22 -23.19 -25.60 15.71
CA LEU A 22 -23.13 -24.92 14.42
C LEU A 22 -22.35 -23.60 14.52
N HIS A 23 -22.44 -22.90 15.64
CA HIS A 23 -21.61 -21.72 15.89
C HIS A 23 -20.12 -22.07 15.99
N ALA A 24 -19.78 -23.19 16.65
CA ALA A 24 -18.40 -23.69 16.76
C ALA A 24 -17.83 -24.21 15.41
N LEU A 25 -18.67 -24.68 14.50
CA LEU A 25 -18.27 -25.02 13.13
C LEU A 25 -18.03 -23.77 12.26
N ALA A 26 -18.81 -22.70 12.46
CA ALA A 26 -18.61 -21.42 11.78
C ALA A 26 -17.41 -20.64 12.32
N ASN A 27 -17.20 -20.69 13.64
CA ASN A 27 -16.09 -20.06 14.36
C ASN A 27 -15.30 -21.12 15.15
N PRO A 28 -14.47 -21.95 14.48
CA PRO A 28 -13.63 -22.92 15.15
C PRO A 28 -12.65 -22.19 16.10
N PRO A 29 -12.38 -22.74 17.30
CA PRO A 29 -11.41 -22.15 18.21
C PRO A 29 -10.03 -22.06 17.54
N PRO A 30 -9.31 -20.93 17.67
CA PRO A 30 -8.06 -20.73 16.96
C PRO A 30 -7.00 -21.73 17.44
N ALA A 31 -6.45 -22.51 16.50
CA ALA A 31 -5.28 -23.34 16.77
C ALA A 31 -4.10 -22.44 17.14
N LEU A 32 -3.61 -22.57 18.38
CA LEU A 32 -2.46 -21.82 18.87
C LEU A 32 -1.17 -22.49 18.40
N ILE A 33 -0.24 -21.69 17.89
CA ILE A 33 1.12 -22.09 17.50
C ILE A 33 2.14 -21.31 18.31
N ASP A 34 3.36 -21.82 18.42
CA ASP A 34 4.45 -21.10 19.08
C ASP A 34 4.80 -19.81 18.31
N ALA A 35 4.95 -18.70 19.04
CA ALA A 35 5.24 -17.39 18.46
C ALA A 35 6.63 -17.30 17.79
N GLN A 36 7.54 -18.24 18.09
CA GLN A 36 8.85 -18.38 17.45
C GLN A 36 8.82 -19.21 16.16
N LEU A 37 7.77 -20.02 15.93
CA LEU A 37 7.67 -20.89 14.76
C LEU A 37 7.83 -20.13 13.41
N PRO A 38 7.25 -18.92 13.22
CA PRO A 38 7.49 -18.13 12.01
C PRO A 38 8.96 -17.78 11.78
N ASN A 39 9.76 -17.61 12.83
CA ASN A 39 11.17 -17.24 12.72
C ASN A 39 12.03 -18.39 12.17
N TYR A 40 11.66 -19.64 12.46
CA TYR A 40 12.29 -20.83 11.89
C TYR A 40 11.80 -21.14 10.47
N LEU A 41 10.51 -20.94 10.20
CA LEU A 41 9.92 -21.26 8.89
C LEU A 41 10.21 -20.21 7.81
N LEU A 42 10.23 -18.92 8.14
CA LEU A 42 10.36 -17.84 7.15
C LEU A 42 11.64 -17.91 6.31
N PRO A 43 12.85 -18.16 6.86
CA PRO A 43 14.07 -18.33 6.06
C PRO A 43 13.94 -19.51 5.07
N ASN A 44 13.50 -20.67 5.56
CA ASN A 44 13.29 -21.87 4.74
C ASN A 44 12.27 -21.65 3.61
N VAL A 45 11.21 -20.86 3.86
CA VAL A 45 10.23 -20.47 2.83
C VAL A 45 10.84 -19.52 1.79
N LEU A 46 11.65 -18.54 2.21
CA LEU A 46 12.34 -17.63 1.28
C LEU A 46 13.34 -18.39 0.38
N ASP A 47 14.10 -19.33 0.93
CA ASP A 47 15.08 -20.09 0.15
C ASP A 47 14.43 -21.13 -0.77
N LEU A 48 13.34 -21.78 -0.33
CA LEU A 48 12.49 -22.60 -1.21
C LEU A 48 11.90 -21.77 -2.37
N LEU A 49 11.50 -20.51 -2.11
CA LEU A 49 11.02 -19.60 -3.15
C LEU A 49 12.14 -19.16 -4.09
N ARG A 50 13.38 -18.97 -3.61
CA ARG A 50 14.57 -18.71 -4.43
C ARG A 50 14.86 -19.85 -5.39
N ASP A 51 14.92 -21.08 -4.90
CA ASP A 51 15.21 -22.24 -5.76
C ASP A 51 14.05 -22.55 -6.73
N SER A 52 12.80 -22.33 -6.31
CA SER A 52 11.64 -22.29 -7.21
C SER A 52 11.80 -21.24 -8.32
N SER A 53 12.18 -20.00 -7.99
CA SER A 53 12.41 -18.93 -8.96
C SER A 53 13.58 -19.24 -9.90
N ARG A 54 14.71 -19.74 -9.38
CA ARG A 54 15.87 -20.19 -10.17
C ARG A 54 15.47 -21.24 -11.19
N HIS A 55 14.70 -22.26 -10.79
CA HIS A 55 14.21 -23.29 -11.70
C HIS A 55 13.28 -22.72 -12.78
N VAL A 56 12.32 -21.87 -12.40
CA VAL A 56 11.36 -21.26 -13.35
C VAL A 56 12.07 -20.35 -14.36
N ILE A 57 13.00 -19.50 -13.91
CA ILE A 57 13.75 -18.60 -14.80
C ILE A 57 14.67 -19.42 -15.72
N ARG A 58 15.37 -20.43 -15.21
CA ARG A 58 16.21 -21.34 -16.03
C ARG A 58 15.39 -22.07 -17.09
N ARG A 59 14.19 -22.56 -16.73
CA ARG A 59 13.26 -23.18 -17.68
C ARG A 59 12.76 -22.19 -18.75
N LYS A 60 12.39 -20.96 -18.33
CA LYS A 60 11.96 -19.90 -19.26
C LYS A 60 13.08 -19.51 -20.24
N ARG A 61 14.31 -19.30 -19.76
CA ARG A 61 15.49 -18.99 -20.57
C ARG A 61 15.74 -20.08 -21.61
N ALA A 62 15.76 -21.36 -21.19
CA ALA A 62 15.91 -22.50 -22.10
C ALA A 62 14.77 -22.62 -23.14
N GLN A 63 13.52 -22.27 -22.79
CA GLN A 63 12.41 -22.21 -23.75
C GLN A 63 12.57 -21.07 -24.75
N GLU A 64 12.96 -19.88 -24.30
CA GLU A 64 13.27 -18.76 -25.20
C GLU A 64 14.47 -19.08 -26.12
N ASP A 65 15.48 -19.80 -25.63
CA ASP A 65 16.64 -20.19 -26.42
C ASP A 65 16.30 -21.25 -27.49
N SER A 66 15.35 -22.17 -27.22
CA SER A 66 14.78 -23.05 -28.25
C SER A 66 14.06 -22.23 -29.33
N LEU A 67 13.20 -21.28 -28.92
CA LEU A 67 12.48 -20.41 -29.86
C LEU A 67 13.43 -19.50 -30.66
N ARG A 68 14.58 -19.09 -30.11
CA ARG A 68 15.66 -18.39 -30.83
C ARG A 68 16.35 -19.31 -31.85
N ALA A 69 16.62 -20.57 -31.49
CA ALA A 69 17.19 -21.57 -32.39
C ALA A 69 16.26 -21.94 -33.57
N GLU A 70 14.94 -21.94 -33.31
CA GLU A 70 13.88 -22.12 -34.32
C GLU A 70 13.62 -20.83 -35.15
N GLY A 71 14.28 -19.71 -34.83
CA GLY A 71 14.10 -18.43 -35.53
C GLY A 71 12.80 -17.68 -35.20
N LEU A 72 12.03 -18.14 -34.22
CA LEU A 72 10.74 -17.58 -33.79
C LEU A 72 10.89 -16.34 -32.87
N LEU A 73 12.08 -16.12 -32.31
CA LEU A 73 12.42 -14.92 -31.53
C LEU A 73 13.60 -14.16 -32.16
N PRO A 74 13.61 -12.81 -32.09
CA PRO A 74 14.75 -12.03 -32.55
C PRO A 74 16.03 -12.39 -31.80
N PRO A 75 17.20 -12.41 -32.46
CA PRO A 75 18.48 -12.63 -31.78
C PRO A 75 18.75 -11.47 -30.80
N LEU A 76 19.40 -11.76 -29.67
CA LEU A 76 19.64 -10.77 -28.60
C LEU A 76 20.37 -9.49 -29.10
N SER A 77 21.19 -9.62 -30.14
CA SER A 77 21.86 -8.52 -30.83
C SER A 77 20.94 -7.55 -31.59
N SER A 78 19.67 -7.90 -31.82
CA SER A 78 18.68 -7.06 -32.51
C SER A 78 17.79 -6.23 -31.57
N LEU A 79 17.67 -6.62 -30.30
CA LEU A 79 16.94 -5.81 -29.32
C LEU A 79 17.71 -4.54 -28.95
N SER A 80 19.05 -4.61 -28.86
CA SER A 80 19.89 -3.45 -28.52
C SER A 80 19.87 -2.35 -29.59
N SER A 81 19.59 -2.67 -30.85
CA SER A 81 19.42 -1.68 -31.93
C SER A 81 18.07 -0.96 -31.86
N LEU A 82 17.02 -1.59 -31.33
CA LEU A 82 15.69 -0.98 -31.19
C LEU A 82 15.62 0.08 -30.08
N SER A 83 16.51 0.04 -29.08
CA SER A 83 16.58 1.05 -28.02
C SER A 83 17.43 2.30 -28.38
N LEU A 84 17.93 2.41 -29.61
CA LEU A 84 18.94 3.43 -30.01
C LEU A 84 18.49 4.40 -31.11
N GLU A 85 17.20 4.48 -31.42
CA GLU A 85 16.59 5.42 -32.39
C GLU A 85 16.65 6.92 -32.00
N LYS A 86 17.59 7.33 -31.12
CA LYS A 86 17.86 8.74 -30.85
C LYS A 86 19.26 9.05 -30.28
N GLY A 87 20.33 8.57 -30.95
CA GLY A 87 21.71 8.92 -30.56
C GLY A 87 22.77 8.66 -31.63
N GLN A 88 23.09 9.65 -32.46
CA GLN A 88 24.12 9.53 -33.49
C GLN A 88 25.54 9.60 -32.88
N GLY A 89 26.15 8.44 -32.59
CA GLY A 89 27.33 8.38 -31.70
C GLY A 89 28.29 7.19 -31.91
N LYS A 90 28.92 7.11 -33.08
CA LYS A 90 30.28 6.56 -33.32
C LYS A 90 30.75 5.37 -32.44
N GLY A 91 30.28 4.16 -32.77
CA GLY A 91 31.00 2.88 -32.61
C GLY A 91 31.58 2.52 -31.23
N LYS A 92 30.84 1.71 -30.45
CA LYS A 92 31.43 0.75 -29.51
C LYS A 92 31.10 -0.67 -29.98
N GLY A 93 32.07 -1.58 -29.81
CA GLY A 93 31.92 -2.97 -30.22
C GLY A 93 30.96 -3.77 -29.34
N LYS A 94 30.62 -4.97 -29.83
CA LYS A 94 29.89 -6.05 -29.15
C LYS A 94 30.20 -6.08 -27.63
N GLN A 95 29.28 -5.61 -26.80
CA GLN A 95 29.28 -5.97 -25.37
C GLN A 95 28.97 -7.47 -25.28
N VAL A 96 30.04 -8.26 -25.16
CA VAL A 96 29.96 -9.54 -24.46
C VAL A 96 29.91 -9.15 -22.99
N LEU A 97 28.78 -9.39 -22.34
CA LEU A 97 28.70 -9.34 -20.88
C LEU A 97 29.71 -10.36 -20.34
N THR A 98 30.45 -9.99 -19.30
CA THR A 98 31.28 -10.96 -18.60
C THR A 98 30.39 -11.99 -17.90
N GLU A 99 30.90 -13.20 -17.69
CA GLU A 99 30.15 -14.28 -17.04
C GLU A 99 29.64 -13.85 -15.64
N GLN A 100 30.40 -12.97 -14.97
CA GLN A 100 30.04 -12.35 -13.69
C GLN A 100 28.86 -11.36 -13.80
N GLU A 101 28.80 -10.55 -14.87
CA GLU A 101 27.67 -9.64 -15.12
C GLU A 101 26.38 -10.42 -15.44
N GLU A 102 26.47 -11.51 -16.20
CA GLU A 102 25.33 -12.39 -16.45
C GLU A 102 24.83 -13.10 -15.17
N GLU A 103 25.73 -13.59 -14.30
CA GLU A 103 25.35 -14.16 -13.01
C GLU A 103 24.73 -13.11 -12.07
N GLU A 104 25.24 -11.88 -12.06
CA GLU A 104 24.65 -10.78 -11.29
C GLU A 104 23.24 -10.41 -11.79
N GLU A 105 23.02 -10.30 -13.10
CA GLU A 105 21.70 -10.02 -13.67
C GLU A 105 20.72 -11.18 -13.38
N GLN A 106 21.16 -12.42 -13.58
CA GLN A 106 20.40 -13.63 -13.27
C GLN A 106 19.98 -13.67 -11.78
N ASN A 107 20.85 -13.27 -10.85
CA ASN A 107 20.51 -13.20 -9.41
C ASN A 107 19.54 -12.04 -9.09
N LYS A 108 19.69 -10.87 -9.73
CA LYS A 108 18.75 -9.74 -9.57
C LYS A 108 17.35 -10.11 -10.04
N LEU A 109 17.24 -10.85 -11.16
CA LEU A 109 15.97 -11.39 -11.66
C LEU A 109 15.36 -12.45 -10.72
N VAL A 110 16.18 -13.31 -10.10
CA VAL A 110 15.72 -14.28 -9.09
C VAL A 110 15.10 -13.59 -7.88
N GLU A 111 15.80 -12.62 -7.26
CA GLU A 111 15.28 -11.91 -6.09
C GLU A 111 14.04 -11.07 -6.44
N GLN A 112 13.94 -10.50 -7.66
CA GLN A 112 12.75 -9.80 -8.12
C GLN A 112 11.52 -10.74 -8.26
N GLU A 113 11.70 -11.95 -8.80
CA GLU A 113 10.63 -12.95 -8.87
C GLU A 113 10.24 -13.48 -7.48
N VAL A 114 11.21 -13.67 -6.57
CA VAL A 114 10.94 -14.01 -5.17
C VAL A 114 10.14 -12.91 -4.50
N ALA A 115 10.54 -11.65 -4.65
CA ALA A 115 9.81 -10.50 -4.09
C ALA A 115 8.36 -10.47 -4.56
N GLN A 116 8.11 -10.55 -5.87
CA GLN A 116 6.75 -10.62 -6.41
C GLN A 116 5.93 -11.80 -5.86
N LYS A 117 6.55 -12.97 -5.64
CA LYS A 117 5.86 -14.13 -5.02
C LYS A 117 5.50 -13.85 -3.55
N VAL A 118 6.46 -13.34 -2.75
CA VAL A 118 6.27 -13.00 -1.34
C VAL A 118 5.23 -11.88 -1.16
N GLU A 119 5.27 -10.85 -2.01
CA GLU A 119 4.30 -9.75 -2.00
C GLU A 119 2.89 -10.22 -2.36
N ARG A 120 2.72 -11.10 -3.37
CA ARG A 120 1.41 -11.69 -3.69
C ARG A 120 0.82 -12.46 -2.50
N VAL A 121 1.64 -13.23 -1.78
CA VAL A 121 1.21 -13.95 -0.56
C VAL A 121 0.82 -12.96 0.54
N GLY A 122 1.67 -11.97 0.85
CA GLY A 122 1.38 -10.94 1.85
C GLY A 122 0.11 -10.16 1.56
N TRP A 123 -0.10 -9.74 0.31
CA TRP A 123 -1.27 -8.99 -0.11
C TRP A 123 -2.59 -9.76 0.06
N MET A 124 -2.60 -11.05 -0.31
CA MET A 124 -3.77 -11.91 -0.07
C MET A 124 -4.03 -12.12 1.42
N VAL A 125 -3.00 -12.48 2.19
CA VAL A 125 -3.12 -12.77 3.64
C VAL A 125 -3.58 -11.52 4.40
N GLY A 126 -3.01 -10.35 4.10
CA GLY A 126 -3.40 -9.08 4.71
C GLY A 126 -4.84 -8.69 4.43
N GLY A 127 -5.29 -8.90 3.19
CA GLY A 127 -6.69 -8.70 2.80
C GLY A 127 -7.66 -9.60 3.58
N TYR A 128 -7.44 -10.91 3.57
CA TYR A 128 -8.33 -11.86 4.26
C TYR A 128 -8.35 -11.68 5.78
N ILE A 129 -7.22 -11.32 6.40
CA ILE A 129 -7.19 -11.02 7.84
C ILE A 129 -7.93 -9.71 8.14
N ALA A 130 -7.79 -8.67 7.30
CA ALA A 130 -8.52 -7.42 7.47
C ALA A 130 -10.04 -7.62 7.37
N GLU A 131 -10.51 -8.40 6.38
CA GLU A 131 -11.92 -8.81 6.25
C GLU A 131 -12.38 -9.57 7.50
N LYS A 132 -11.69 -10.65 7.89
CA LYS A 132 -12.01 -11.46 9.07
C LYS A 132 -12.14 -10.63 10.35
N LEU A 133 -11.22 -9.69 10.59
CA LEU A 133 -11.19 -8.87 11.81
C LEU A 133 -12.22 -7.72 11.80
N THR A 134 -12.82 -7.40 10.65
CA THR A 134 -13.84 -6.34 10.51
C THR A 134 -15.27 -6.86 10.37
N LEU A 135 -15.48 -8.16 10.09
CA LEU A 135 -16.80 -8.82 9.98
C LEU A 135 -17.83 -8.43 11.06
N ALA A 136 -17.40 -8.24 12.30
CA ALA A 136 -18.26 -7.94 13.45
C ALA A 136 -18.14 -6.48 13.95
N ARG A 137 -17.63 -5.55 13.12
CA ARG A 137 -17.39 -4.15 13.49
C ARG A 137 -18.22 -3.17 12.65
N PRO A 138 -18.59 -2.00 13.20
CA PRO A 138 -19.08 -0.89 12.39
C PRO A 138 -18.04 -0.49 11.30
N PRO A 139 -18.48 0.00 10.12
CA PRO A 139 -17.58 0.42 9.05
C PRO A 139 -16.57 1.49 9.50
N LEU A 140 -15.33 1.37 9.03
CA LEU A 140 -14.24 2.30 9.34
C LEU A 140 -14.39 3.58 8.51
N ALA A 141 -15.09 4.57 9.07
CA ALA A 141 -15.56 5.76 8.36
C ALA A 141 -14.46 6.73 7.86
N SER A 142 -13.21 6.60 8.32
CA SER A 142 -12.12 7.48 7.89
C SER A 142 -10.82 6.72 7.64
N HIS A 143 -9.96 7.27 6.77
CA HIS A 143 -8.60 6.74 6.56
C HIS A 143 -7.79 6.65 7.85
N LEU A 144 -8.00 7.59 8.79
CA LEU A 144 -7.30 7.61 10.07
C LEU A 144 -7.71 6.40 10.93
N ASP A 145 -8.97 5.98 10.87
CA ASP A 145 -9.47 4.83 11.63
C ASP A 145 -9.07 3.49 11.01
N ILE A 146 -8.94 3.42 9.67
CA ILE A 146 -8.30 2.30 8.97
C ILE A 146 -6.84 2.15 9.42
N ILE A 147 -6.09 3.24 9.54
CA ILE A 147 -4.70 3.22 10.02
C ILE A 147 -4.63 2.84 11.51
N LYS A 148 -5.56 3.30 12.37
CA LYS A 148 -5.67 2.84 13.77
C LYS A 148 -5.89 1.32 13.85
N PHE A 149 -6.83 0.79 13.06
CA PHE A 149 -7.11 -0.64 12.97
C PHE A 149 -5.86 -1.44 12.57
N ILE A 150 -5.11 -0.96 11.57
CA ILE A 150 -3.84 -1.57 11.18
C ILE A 150 -2.85 -1.58 12.35
N CYS A 151 -2.67 -0.43 13.03
CA CYS A 151 -1.73 -0.28 14.15
C CYS A 151 -2.08 -1.11 15.40
N LYS A 152 -3.36 -1.39 15.66
CA LYS A 152 -3.83 -1.97 16.93
C LYS A 152 -4.46 -3.36 16.85
N ASP A 153 -5.10 -3.69 15.73
CA ASP A 153 -5.81 -4.95 15.53
C ASP A 153 -5.05 -5.88 14.58
N LEU A 154 -4.72 -5.41 13.37
CA LEU A 154 -3.98 -6.23 12.38
C LEU A 154 -2.58 -6.58 12.86
N PHE A 155 -1.80 -5.58 13.33
CA PHE A 155 -0.45 -5.81 13.82
C PHE A 155 -0.44 -6.71 15.06
N LEU A 156 -1.44 -6.56 15.95
CA LEU A 156 -1.59 -7.37 17.14
C LEU A 156 -1.95 -8.82 16.80
N TYR A 157 -2.84 -9.05 15.83
CA TYR A 157 -3.21 -10.39 15.39
C TYR A 157 -2.07 -11.14 14.70
N VAL A 158 -1.22 -10.45 13.91
CA VAL A 158 -0.15 -11.09 13.12
C VAL A 158 1.18 -11.18 13.88
N TYR A 159 1.53 -10.18 14.70
CA TYR A 159 2.83 -10.07 15.36
C TYR A 159 2.77 -10.09 16.89
N SER A 160 1.59 -10.33 17.49
CA SER A 160 1.37 -10.24 18.95
C SER A 160 1.80 -8.89 19.57
N LYS A 161 1.82 -7.83 18.76
CA LYS A 161 2.35 -6.51 19.12
C LYS A 161 1.58 -5.39 18.42
N GLN A 162 1.44 -4.23 19.05
CA GLN A 162 0.95 -3.02 18.39
C GLN A 162 2.09 -2.22 17.73
N ILE A 163 1.75 -1.28 16.85
CA ILE A 163 2.69 -0.28 16.34
C ILE A 163 3.01 0.72 17.45
N ASP A 164 4.30 0.96 17.70
CA ASP A 164 4.76 1.79 18.82
C ASP A 164 4.49 3.28 18.61
N ASN A 165 4.65 3.76 17.37
CA ASN A 165 4.45 5.17 17.01
C ASN A 165 3.72 5.31 15.67
N LEU A 166 2.75 6.23 15.62
CA LEU A 166 2.05 6.63 14.41
C LEU A 166 2.17 8.16 14.22
N ARG A 167 2.78 8.59 13.12
CA ARG A 167 2.79 9.98 12.66
C ARG A 167 1.88 10.12 11.44
N THR A 168 1.17 11.24 11.32
CA THR A 168 0.20 11.48 10.25
C THR A 168 0.38 12.87 9.64
N ASN A 169 -0.10 13.08 8.42
CA ASN A 169 -0.03 14.36 7.72
C ASN A 169 -1.34 14.64 6.97
N HIS A 170 -1.80 15.89 6.97
CA HIS A 170 -3.00 16.36 6.27
C HIS A 170 -3.00 16.05 4.75
N ARG A 171 -1.83 15.74 4.16
CA ARG A 171 -1.67 15.34 2.75
C ARG A 171 -1.93 13.84 2.48
N GLY A 172 -2.35 13.06 3.47
CA GLY A 172 -2.59 11.62 3.31
C GLY A 172 -1.31 10.78 3.34
N ILE A 173 -0.35 11.19 4.17
CA ILE A 173 0.87 10.42 4.45
C ILE A 173 0.84 9.98 5.90
N PHE A 174 1.06 8.68 6.13
CA PHE A 174 1.16 8.08 7.45
C PHE A 174 2.53 7.40 7.58
N VAL A 175 3.13 7.47 8.77
CA VAL A 175 4.41 6.83 9.07
C VAL A 175 4.24 6.04 10.37
N LEU A 176 4.34 4.72 10.26
CA LEU A 176 4.15 3.77 11.35
C LEU A 176 5.54 3.25 11.73
N GLN A 177 5.91 3.26 13.01
CA GLN A 177 7.22 2.81 13.47
C GLN A 177 7.10 1.73 14.54
N SER A 178 7.93 0.69 14.42
CA SER A 178 8.05 -0.41 15.37
C SER A 178 9.52 -0.58 15.75
N HIS A 179 9.89 -0.24 16.98
CA HIS A 179 11.26 -0.26 17.52
C HIS A 179 11.80 -1.67 17.75
N SER A 180 10.92 -2.61 18.04
CA SER A 180 11.23 -4.04 18.11
C SER A 180 10.21 -4.77 17.25
N PHE A 181 10.52 -4.92 15.96
CA PHE A 181 9.62 -5.59 15.01
C PHE A 181 9.94 -7.09 14.97
N PRO A 182 9.03 -8.02 15.35
CA PRO A 182 9.40 -9.41 15.62
C PRO A 182 10.17 -10.15 14.52
N PRO A 183 9.83 -10.02 13.21
CA PRO A 183 10.61 -10.65 12.12
C PRO A 183 12.06 -10.16 11.97
N LEU A 184 12.44 -9.09 12.68
CA LEU A 184 13.78 -8.48 12.67
C LEU A 184 14.56 -8.67 13.98
N ILE A 185 13.95 -9.23 15.04
CA ILE A 185 14.60 -9.36 16.36
C ILE A 185 15.75 -10.37 16.34
N LEU A 186 15.66 -11.42 15.53
CA LEU A 186 16.65 -12.49 15.42
C LEU A 186 17.59 -12.36 14.20
N LEU A 187 17.54 -11.24 13.47
CA LEU A 187 18.41 -10.98 12.34
C LEU A 187 19.77 -10.45 12.82
N SER A 188 20.81 -11.29 12.71
CA SER A 188 22.20 -10.91 12.93
C SER A 188 23.15 -11.83 12.16
N SER A 189 24.23 -11.29 11.62
CA SER A 189 25.25 -12.02 10.87
C SER A 189 26.65 -11.65 11.32
N TYR A 190 27.55 -12.64 11.32
CA TYR A 190 28.99 -12.45 11.51
C TYR A 190 29.62 -11.51 10.47
N LYS A 191 28.93 -11.24 9.35
CA LYS A 191 29.35 -10.29 8.30
C LYS A 191 29.10 -8.82 8.67
N GLY A 192 28.38 -8.53 9.75
CA GLY A 192 28.15 -7.19 10.28
C GLY A 192 26.92 -6.46 9.73
N SER A 193 26.61 -5.34 10.39
CA SER A 193 25.33 -4.60 10.32
C SER A 193 24.85 -4.24 8.90
N SER A 194 25.75 -3.98 7.95
CA SER A 194 25.38 -3.69 6.55
C SER A 194 24.69 -4.87 5.86
N HIS A 195 25.20 -6.09 6.07
CA HIS A 195 24.60 -7.33 5.57
C HIS A 195 23.28 -7.63 6.28
N ASP A 196 23.15 -7.27 7.55
CA ASP A 196 21.93 -7.51 8.33
C ASP A 196 20.79 -6.58 7.90
N ILE A 197 21.09 -5.31 7.60
CA ILE A 197 20.15 -4.36 6.99
C ILE A 197 19.75 -4.80 5.57
N GLU A 198 20.65 -5.43 4.81
CA GLU A 198 20.33 -6.00 3.51
C GLU A 198 19.40 -7.22 3.61
N ALA A 199 19.71 -8.17 4.48
CA ALA A 199 18.84 -9.31 4.77
C ALA A 199 17.44 -8.84 5.25
N ALA A 200 17.39 -7.82 6.11
CA ALA A 200 16.15 -7.25 6.61
C ALA A 200 15.18 -6.80 5.50
N LYS A 201 15.69 -6.27 4.37
CA LYS A 201 14.84 -5.90 3.21
C LYS A 201 14.00 -7.08 2.74
N SER A 202 14.58 -8.29 2.65
CA SER A 202 13.87 -9.51 2.25
C SER A 202 12.74 -9.87 3.23
N HIS A 203 13.00 -9.73 4.53
CA HIS A 203 12.02 -9.99 5.59
C HIS A 203 10.92 -8.92 5.68
N LEU A 204 11.13 -7.73 5.10
CA LEU A 204 10.15 -6.64 5.06
C LEU A 204 9.16 -6.69 3.88
N LEU A 205 9.42 -7.51 2.85
CA LEU A 205 8.54 -7.67 1.68
C LEU A 205 7.14 -8.19 2.07
N PHE A 206 7.06 -9.22 2.91
CA PHE A 206 5.77 -9.75 3.38
C PHE A 206 5.02 -8.74 4.27
N PRO A 207 5.62 -8.11 5.31
CA PRO A 207 5.00 -7.04 6.09
C PRO A 207 4.51 -5.84 5.25
N GLN A 208 5.29 -5.40 4.25
CA GLN A 208 4.90 -4.35 3.31
C GLN A 208 3.60 -4.71 2.58
N ALA A 209 3.57 -5.89 1.97
CA ALA A 209 2.43 -6.36 1.20
C ALA A 209 1.21 -6.72 2.07
N LEU A 210 1.43 -7.20 3.31
CA LEU A 210 0.38 -7.45 4.30
C LEU A 210 -0.42 -6.17 4.60
N ILE A 211 0.27 -5.07 4.87
CA ILE A 211 -0.38 -3.77 5.11
C ILE A 211 -1.03 -3.26 3.81
N GLN A 212 -0.37 -3.39 2.66
CA GLN A 212 -0.91 -3.00 1.35
C GLN A 212 -2.23 -3.75 1.02
N GLY A 213 -2.30 -5.05 1.28
CA GLY A 213 -3.49 -5.88 1.04
C GLY A 213 -4.65 -5.54 1.96
N ALA A 214 -4.36 -5.33 3.25
CA ALA A 214 -5.34 -4.88 4.23
C ALA A 214 -5.93 -3.52 3.86
N LEU A 215 -5.10 -2.55 3.47
CA LEU A 215 -5.55 -1.22 3.04
C LEU A 215 -6.53 -1.27 1.87
N VAL A 216 -6.22 -2.07 0.83
CA VAL A 216 -7.07 -2.17 -0.36
C VAL A 216 -8.41 -2.84 -0.04
N ARG A 217 -8.45 -3.90 0.79
CA ARG A 217 -9.73 -4.52 1.20
C ARG A 217 -10.57 -3.60 2.11
N LEU A 218 -9.94 -2.71 2.87
CA LEU A 218 -10.62 -1.68 3.66
C LEU A 218 -10.95 -0.41 2.84
N GLY A 219 -10.81 -0.45 1.52
CA GLY A 219 -11.18 0.65 0.60
C GLY A 219 -10.19 1.80 0.48
N MET A 220 -9.02 1.73 1.14
CA MET A 220 -7.99 2.77 1.02
C MET A 220 -6.98 2.40 -0.07
N GLN A 221 -7.03 3.12 -1.20
CA GLN A 221 -5.94 3.06 -2.18
C GLN A 221 -4.73 3.85 -1.68
N ALA A 222 -3.63 3.14 -1.45
CA ALA A 222 -2.37 3.69 -0.98
C ALA A 222 -1.18 2.89 -1.53
N VAL A 223 0.03 3.40 -1.33
CA VAL A 223 1.29 2.68 -1.52
C VAL A 223 2.00 2.60 -0.17
N VAL A 224 2.28 1.38 0.29
CA VAL A 224 3.15 1.10 1.44
C VAL A 224 4.60 0.96 0.97
N THR A 225 5.53 1.51 1.74
CA THR A 225 6.98 1.29 1.58
C THR A 225 7.55 0.96 2.96
N ALA A 226 8.23 -0.17 3.09
CA ALA A 226 8.86 -0.62 4.34
C ALA A 226 10.38 -0.40 4.31
N GLU A 227 10.93 0.13 5.40
CA GLU A 227 12.36 0.41 5.54
C GLU A 227 12.88 0.10 6.96
N SER A 228 14.14 -0.30 7.06
CA SER A 228 14.86 -0.43 8.33
C SER A 228 16.15 0.39 8.26
N SER A 229 16.29 1.33 9.19
CA SER A 229 17.48 2.17 9.37
C SER A 229 18.43 1.64 10.44
N GLY A 230 18.09 0.51 11.06
CA GLY A 230 18.82 -0.09 12.17
C GLY A 230 17.97 -1.14 12.87
N LEU A 231 18.53 -2.32 13.13
CA LEU A 231 17.81 -3.44 13.73
C LEU A 231 17.65 -3.26 15.25
N PRO A 232 16.56 -3.77 15.85
CA PRO A 232 15.43 -4.49 15.25
C PRO A 232 14.26 -3.56 14.85
N GLN A 233 14.54 -2.32 14.45
CA GLN A 233 13.52 -1.31 14.13
C GLN A 233 13.03 -1.42 12.67
N CYS A 234 11.77 -1.04 12.45
CA CYS A 234 11.15 -0.92 11.14
C CYS A 234 10.24 0.31 11.06
N THR A 235 10.24 0.99 9.92
CA THR A 235 9.31 2.06 9.56
C THR A 235 8.50 1.66 8.33
N PHE A 236 7.19 1.90 8.35
CA PHE A 236 6.30 1.76 7.20
C PHE A 236 5.76 3.15 6.82
N GLN A 237 6.13 3.63 5.63
CA GLN A 237 5.57 4.83 5.03
C GLN A 237 4.37 4.46 4.16
N ILE A 238 3.20 5.02 4.45
CA ILE A 238 1.96 4.78 3.73
C ILE A 238 1.52 6.09 3.07
N ARG A 239 1.39 6.08 1.74
CA ARG A 239 1.05 7.25 0.92
C ARG A 239 -0.28 7.01 0.21
N THR A 240 -1.34 7.72 0.57
CA THR A 240 -2.65 7.54 -0.09
C THR A 240 -2.63 8.06 -1.52
N ILE A 241 -3.15 7.26 -2.45
CA ILE A 241 -3.40 7.69 -3.82
C ILE A 241 -4.75 8.41 -3.81
N LYS A 242 -4.78 9.70 -4.14
CA LYS A 242 -6.05 10.38 -4.38
C LYS A 242 -6.71 9.73 -5.61
N PRO A 243 -7.96 9.26 -5.54
CA PRO A 243 -8.66 8.80 -6.73
C PRO A 243 -8.89 10.01 -7.63
N THR A 244 -8.14 10.10 -8.73
CA THR A 244 -8.41 11.06 -9.80
C THR A 244 -9.74 10.67 -10.43
N THR A 245 -10.83 11.33 -10.04
CA THR A 245 -12.08 11.26 -10.78
C THR A 245 -11.81 11.71 -12.21
N PRO A 246 -12.02 10.87 -13.24
CA PRO A 246 -11.94 11.32 -14.62
C PRO A 246 -13.07 12.32 -14.84
N ASN A 247 -12.72 13.61 -14.91
CA ASN A 247 -13.68 14.67 -15.15
C ASN A 247 -14.30 14.45 -16.54
N PRO A 248 -15.63 14.29 -16.68
CA PRO A 248 -16.27 14.07 -17.98
C PRO A 248 -16.31 15.38 -18.77
N SER A 249 -15.15 15.82 -19.26
CA SER A 249 -15.01 16.97 -20.13
C SER A 249 -15.76 16.71 -21.44
N THR A 250 -16.80 17.50 -21.67
CA THR A 250 -17.59 17.50 -22.92
C THR A 250 -16.70 17.60 -24.16
N PRO A 251 -17.01 16.88 -25.26
CA PRO A 251 -16.24 16.94 -26.49
C PRO A 251 -16.48 18.27 -27.22
N SER A 252 -15.72 19.30 -26.87
CA SER A 252 -15.71 20.59 -27.56
C SER A 252 -15.10 20.43 -28.96
N THR A 253 -15.94 20.29 -29.99
CA THR A 253 -15.52 20.19 -31.39
C THR A 253 -14.73 21.44 -31.81
N ALA A 254 -13.61 21.24 -32.52
CA ALA A 254 -12.76 22.32 -32.98
C ALA A 254 -13.40 23.14 -34.12
N GLY A 255 -13.26 24.46 -34.06
CA GLY A 255 -13.56 25.40 -35.13
C GLY A 255 -12.34 26.31 -35.39
N PRO A 256 -11.99 26.64 -36.65
CA PRO A 256 -10.72 27.29 -36.97
C PRO A 256 -10.72 28.82 -36.84
N ASN A 257 -9.50 29.37 -36.72
CA ASN A 257 -9.13 30.79 -36.69
C ASN A 257 -10.03 31.78 -37.46
N GLN A 258 -10.28 32.93 -36.83
CA GLN A 258 -10.13 34.22 -37.49
C GLN A 258 -9.21 35.13 -36.67
N GLN A 259 -8.37 35.90 -37.35
CA GLN A 259 -7.48 36.90 -36.77
C GLN A 259 -8.08 38.29 -36.94
N GLN A 260 -7.98 39.16 -35.92
CA GLN A 260 -7.86 40.59 -36.17
C GLN A 260 -7.04 41.29 -35.08
N GLN A 261 -6.30 42.33 -35.47
CA GLN A 261 -5.38 43.10 -34.63
C GLN A 261 -5.90 44.54 -34.49
N SER A 262 -5.73 45.17 -33.30
CA SER A 262 -5.56 46.64 -33.23
C SER A 262 -5.04 47.16 -31.86
N LEU A 263 -3.77 47.57 -31.85
CA LEU A 263 -3.26 48.87 -31.34
C LEU A 263 -3.59 49.40 -29.92
N GLN A 264 -2.57 49.33 -29.05
CA GLN A 264 -1.97 50.38 -28.20
C GLN A 264 -2.72 51.69 -27.81
N ALA A 265 -2.86 51.91 -26.49
CA ALA A 265 -2.50 53.13 -25.72
C ALA A 265 -2.60 52.76 -24.21
N ARG A 266 -1.73 53.06 -23.23
CA ARG A 266 -0.71 54.09 -22.90
C ARG A 266 -1.26 55.33 -22.15
N GLY A 267 -1.00 55.37 -20.84
CA GLY A 267 -1.37 56.44 -19.89
C GLY A 267 -2.50 55.99 -18.93
N GLY A 268 -2.53 56.37 -17.64
CA GLY A 268 -1.60 57.18 -16.84
C GLY A 268 -1.88 57.03 -15.32
N SER A 269 -1.01 57.59 -14.47
CA SER A 269 -1.10 57.49 -13.00
C SER A 269 -2.15 58.42 -12.37
N THR A 270 -2.84 57.99 -11.31
CA THR A 270 -2.95 58.74 -10.01
C THR A 270 -3.77 57.97 -8.95
N ASN A 271 -3.62 58.38 -7.67
CA ASN A 271 -4.27 57.81 -6.48
C ASN A 271 -4.15 58.82 -5.30
N PRO A 272 -4.95 58.78 -4.21
CA PRO A 272 -6.31 58.26 -4.01
C PRO A 272 -7.35 59.43 -4.05
N PRO A 273 -7.89 60.10 -2.97
CA PRO A 273 -7.89 59.90 -1.50
C PRO A 273 -9.28 59.82 -0.80
N SER A 274 -9.26 59.34 0.45
CA SER A 274 -10.15 59.60 1.62
C SER A 274 -11.61 60.11 1.48
N GLY A 275 -12.55 59.37 2.09
CA GLY A 275 -13.88 59.87 2.52
C GLY A 275 -14.54 58.95 3.57
N MET A 276 -15.07 59.51 4.67
CA MET A 276 -15.74 58.77 5.76
C MET A 276 -17.25 59.09 5.80
N ARG A 277 -18.02 58.29 6.59
CA ARG A 277 -19.43 58.47 7.04
C ARG A 277 -20.53 57.95 6.08
N SER A 278 -21.73 57.57 6.52
CA SER A 278 -22.18 56.94 7.79
C SER A 278 -23.67 56.53 7.75
N SER A 279 -24.00 55.31 8.21
CA SER A 279 -25.25 54.90 8.91
C SER A 279 -26.66 55.04 8.29
N THR A 280 -27.56 54.13 8.71
CA THR A 280 -29.04 54.09 8.51
C THR A 280 -29.53 53.65 7.11
N SER A 281 -30.71 53.03 6.90
CA SER A 281 -31.84 52.74 7.82
C SER A 281 -32.62 51.41 7.52
N THR A 282 -33.20 50.85 8.59
CA THR A 282 -34.39 49.98 8.78
C THR A 282 -35.22 49.33 7.64
N GLY A 283 -35.67 48.08 7.91
CA GLY A 283 -36.90 47.41 7.41
C GLY A 283 -36.78 45.87 7.55
N LEU A 284 -37.48 45.09 8.41
CA LEU A 284 -38.89 44.95 8.91
C LEU A 284 -39.86 44.17 7.99
N GLY A 285 -40.58 43.20 8.57
CA GLY A 285 -41.59 42.32 7.94
C GLY A 285 -41.06 40.87 7.74
N ILE A 286 -41.33 39.84 8.58
CA ILE A 286 -42.57 39.24 9.11
C ILE A 286 -43.29 38.32 8.10
N GLY A 287 -43.50 37.05 8.47
CA GLY A 287 -44.35 36.07 7.77
C GLY A 287 -44.29 34.69 8.44
N GLN A 288 -45.36 34.28 9.14
CA GLN A 288 -45.45 33.03 9.91
C GLN A 288 -46.81 32.33 9.70
N ALA A 289 -46.77 31.06 9.31
CA ALA A 289 -47.80 30.01 9.45
C ALA A 289 -47.08 28.66 9.17
N GLY A 290 -47.45 27.49 9.72
CA GLY A 290 -48.76 27.02 10.16
C GLY A 290 -49.34 26.10 9.06
N VAL A 291 -49.68 24.83 9.29
CA VAL A 291 -49.98 24.12 10.56
C VAL A 291 -49.03 22.93 10.76
#